data_AF-A0A176S6U7-F1
#
_entry.id   AF-A0A176S6U7-F1
#
_cell.length_a   1.000
_cell.length_b   1.000
_cell.length_c   1.000
_cell.angle_alpha   90.00
_cell.angle_beta   90.00
_cell.angle_gamma   90.00
#
_symmetry.space_group_name_H-M   'P 1'
#
loop_
_entity.id
_entity.type
_entity.pdbx_description
1 polymer ?
#
loop_
_entity_poly.entity_id
_entity_poly.type
_entity_poly.pdbx_seq_one_letter_code
_entity_poly.pdbx_strand_id
1 'polypeptide(L)'
;MAFNFEHFAEFVSRNGFVRKFYEAIKEGTATGIVDRLFVTGVTPITLDSLTSGFNISTNLSTHKYFHQMMGFTGEEVKTLLKKVTFNQNETRNVLKNLKKWYDGYLFAEGTETRLYNPDMVLYFLKEFAYENTYPRNLIDTNIASDYGKVRRLFRLGEIDRNYVVLEELIESGVLSGLLTEQFSFEKPFSKDDFISLLFYLGLVTIKEVGLSRLGFGFLNYVIKGLYLEFFMDSLNERNQLDFEVDEVRDKLEN
;
A
#
# COMPACT_ATOMS: atom_id res chain seq x y z
N MET A 1 0.37 -3.40 17.99
CA MET A 1 -0.44 -2.20 18.32
C MET A 1 -1.17 -1.61 17.12
N ALA A 2 -0.62 -1.63 15.90
CA ALA A 2 -1.20 -0.93 14.73
C ALA A 2 -2.62 -1.38 14.27
N PHE A 3 -3.13 -2.55 14.68
CA PHE A 3 -4.47 -3.02 14.24
C PHE A 3 -5.16 -3.92 15.28
N ASN A 4 -5.08 -3.59 16.57
CA ASN A 4 -6.12 -4.03 17.50
C ASN A 4 -7.23 -3.00 17.38
N PHE A 5 -8.24 -3.27 16.56
CA PHE A 5 -9.22 -2.26 16.15
C PHE A 5 -10.05 -1.74 17.33
N GLU A 6 -10.30 -2.55 18.35
CA GLU A 6 -11.01 -2.14 19.57
C GLU A 6 -10.16 -1.16 20.39
N HIS A 7 -8.90 -1.49 20.66
CA HIS A 7 -7.97 -0.57 21.34
C HIS A 7 -7.66 0.67 20.48
N PHE A 8 -7.52 0.50 19.18
CA PHE A 8 -7.25 1.61 18.26
C PHE A 8 -8.44 2.55 18.19
N ALA A 9 -9.66 2.02 18.10
CA ALA A 9 -10.91 2.78 18.22
C ALA A 9 -10.99 3.51 19.56
N GLU A 10 -10.56 2.89 20.67
CA GLU A 10 -10.49 3.54 21.97
C GLU A 10 -9.47 4.71 21.98
N PHE A 11 -8.28 4.53 21.41
CA PHE A 11 -7.23 5.56 21.33
C PHE A 11 -7.58 6.75 20.43
N VAL A 12 -8.35 6.51 19.38
CA VAL A 12 -8.83 7.55 18.47
C VAL A 12 -10.19 8.10 18.87
N SER A 13 -10.92 7.45 19.80
CA SER A 13 -12.24 7.90 20.29
C SER A 13 -12.22 9.33 20.85
N ARG A 14 -13.41 9.88 21.11
CA ARG A 14 -13.60 11.25 21.62
C ARG A 14 -12.80 11.61 22.89
N ASN A 15 -12.34 10.63 23.68
CA ASN A 15 -11.52 10.85 24.88
C ASN A 15 -10.09 10.28 24.75
N GLY A 16 -9.75 9.77 23.57
CA GLY A 16 -8.50 9.07 23.31
C GLY A 16 -7.27 9.98 23.25
N PHE A 17 -6.10 9.38 23.43
CA PHE A 17 -4.81 10.07 23.41
C PHE A 17 -4.54 10.78 22.09
N VAL A 18 -4.90 10.15 20.96
CA VAL A 18 -4.60 10.67 19.61
C VAL A 18 -5.26 12.03 19.41
N ARG A 19 -6.52 12.17 19.83
CA ARG A 19 -7.23 13.45 19.81
C ARG A 19 -6.48 14.54 20.58
N LYS A 20 -6.15 14.26 21.85
CA LYS A 20 -5.49 15.25 22.73
C LYS A 20 -4.14 15.68 22.17
N PHE A 21 -3.41 14.74 21.56
CA PHE A 21 -2.16 15.03 20.88
C PHE A 21 -2.34 16.05 19.74
N TYR A 22 -3.29 15.82 18.83
CA TYR A 22 -3.53 16.73 17.70
C TYR A 22 -4.16 18.07 18.13
N GLU A 23 -4.99 18.09 19.18
CA GLU A 23 -5.49 19.33 19.78
C GLU A 23 -4.35 20.19 20.34
N ALA A 24 -3.39 19.59 21.04
CA ALA A 24 -2.21 20.29 21.56
C ALA A 24 -1.32 20.83 20.42
N ILE A 25 -1.15 20.07 19.34
CA ILE A 25 -0.42 20.56 18.16
C ILE A 25 -1.14 21.75 17.50
N LYS A 26 -2.48 21.71 17.37
CA LYS A 26 -3.25 22.86 16.84
C LYS A 26 -3.14 24.09 17.73
N GLU A 27 -3.16 23.93 19.05
CA GLU A 27 -2.92 25.06 19.96
C GLU A 27 -1.51 25.61 19.78
N GLY A 28 -0.52 24.74 19.62
CA GLY A 28 0.85 25.11 19.29
C GLY A 28 0.96 25.90 17.99
N THR A 29 0.18 25.57 16.95
CA THR A 29 0.18 26.35 15.69
C THR A 29 -0.53 27.69 15.84
N ALA A 30 -1.63 27.76 16.60
CA ALA A 30 -2.34 29.01 16.86
C ALA A 30 -1.52 30.01 17.70
N THR A 31 -0.68 29.52 18.61
CA THR A 31 0.20 30.34 19.45
C THR A 31 1.54 30.68 18.79
N GLY A 32 1.85 30.09 17.63
CA GLY A 32 3.12 30.29 16.92
C GLY A 32 4.30 29.50 17.47
N ILE A 33 4.07 28.62 18.47
CA ILE A 33 5.09 27.68 18.98
C ILE A 33 5.43 26.64 17.91
N VAL A 34 4.43 26.22 17.14
CA VAL A 34 4.58 25.31 16.00
C VAL A 34 4.37 26.10 14.71
N ASP A 35 5.44 26.42 14.00
CA ASP A 35 5.36 27.17 12.74
C ASP A 35 4.72 26.33 11.61
N ARG A 36 5.10 25.04 11.52
CA ARG A 36 4.64 24.12 10.47
C ARG A 36 4.48 22.71 11.01
N LEU A 37 3.52 22.00 10.44
CA LEU A 37 3.31 20.58 10.67
C LEU A 37 3.27 19.84 9.34
N PHE A 38 4.00 18.73 9.25
CA PHE A 38 3.89 17.77 8.16
C PHE A 38 3.71 16.38 8.76
N VAL A 39 2.63 15.70 8.38
CA VAL A 39 2.27 14.39 8.92
C VAL A 39 2.41 13.36 7.81
N THR A 40 3.16 12.31 8.09
CA THR A 40 3.30 11.14 7.21
C THR A 40 2.69 9.92 7.88
N GLY A 41 2.18 9.01 7.06
CA GLY A 41 1.60 7.76 7.52
C GLY A 41 1.21 6.90 6.32
N VAL A 42 0.49 5.82 6.61
CA VAL A 42 0.05 4.88 5.58
C VAL A 42 -1.43 5.07 5.25
N THR A 43 -2.30 5.05 6.27
CA THR A 43 -3.76 5.13 6.08
C THR A 43 -4.30 6.49 6.54
N PRO A 44 -4.95 7.28 5.67
CA PRO A 44 -5.50 8.59 6.03
C PRO A 44 -6.79 8.45 6.84
N ILE A 45 -6.69 8.53 8.16
CA ILE A 45 -7.84 8.43 9.05
C ILE A 45 -8.26 9.85 9.46
N THR A 46 -9.55 10.16 9.33
CA THR A 46 -10.10 11.42 9.83
C THR A 46 -9.95 11.48 11.35
N LEU A 47 -9.30 12.54 11.80
CA LEU A 47 -9.38 12.98 13.19
C LEU A 47 -10.60 13.89 13.40
N ASP A 48 -11.20 14.33 12.30
CA ASP A 48 -12.22 15.37 12.23
C ASP A 48 -13.59 14.87 12.68
N SER A 49 -13.88 13.58 12.44
CA SER A 49 -15.05 12.90 13.01
C SER A 49 -14.94 12.73 14.54
N LEU A 50 -13.71 12.83 15.07
CA LEU A 50 -13.40 12.66 16.49
C LEU A 50 -13.10 13.99 17.19
N THR A 51 -12.79 15.04 16.42
CA THR A 51 -12.40 16.38 16.87
C THR A 51 -12.88 17.42 15.87
N SER A 52 -13.63 18.44 16.30
CA SER A 52 -13.70 19.72 15.56
C SER A 52 -12.33 20.45 15.52
N GLY A 53 -11.27 19.76 15.96
CA GLY A 53 -10.02 20.28 16.46
C GLY A 53 -8.84 20.08 15.52
N PHE A 54 -8.97 19.47 14.34
CA PHE A 54 -7.85 19.37 13.40
C PHE A 54 -8.16 19.68 11.92
N ASN A 55 -9.18 20.50 11.70
CA ASN A 55 -9.58 21.03 10.39
C ASN A 55 -8.59 22.02 9.73
N ILE A 56 -7.34 22.09 10.20
CA ILE A 56 -6.30 22.99 9.69
C ILE A 56 -5.33 22.29 8.74
N SER A 57 -5.52 20.98 8.52
CA SER A 57 -4.65 20.16 7.69
C SER A 57 -5.15 20.04 6.25
N THR A 58 -4.22 19.84 5.32
CA THR A 58 -4.52 19.53 3.91
C THR A 58 -4.01 18.13 3.61
N ASN A 59 -4.88 17.26 3.08
CA ASN A 59 -4.48 15.92 2.67
C ASN A 59 -3.72 15.99 1.33
N LEU A 60 -2.49 15.48 1.31
CA LEU A 60 -1.61 15.50 0.14
C LEU A 60 -1.31 14.09 -0.40
N SER A 61 -1.88 13.04 0.20
CA SER A 61 -1.52 11.64 -0.07
C SER A 61 -1.71 11.22 -1.53
N THR A 62 -2.70 11.79 -2.21
CA THR A 62 -3.04 11.49 -3.62
C THR A 62 -2.74 12.67 -4.55
N HIS A 63 -1.99 13.66 -4.07
CA HIS A 63 -1.70 14.87 -4.81
C HIS A 63 -0.53 14.65 -5.77
N LYS A 64 -0.74 14.88 -7.08
CA LYS A 64 0.26 14.57 -8.14
C LYS A 64 1.65 15.17 -7.94
N TYR A 65 1.77 16.39 -7.38
CA TYR A 65 3.07 17.01 -7.08
C TYR A 65 3.86 16.30 -5.99
N PHE A 66 3.21 15.55 -5.11
CA PHE A 66 3.84 14.77 -4.05
C PHE A 66 3.99 13.29 -4.42
N HIS A 67 3.43 12.86 -5.55
CA HIS A 67 3.45 11.47 -6.00
C HIS A 67 4.86 10.85 -5.95
N GLN A 68 5.85 11.50 -6.57
CA GLN A 68 7.22 10.98 -6.64
C GLN A 68 7.93 10.90 -5.28
N MET A 69 7.40 11.51 -4.21
CA MET A 69 7.95 11.35 -2.86
C MET A 69 7.60 10.00 -2.22
N MET A 70 6.64 9.26 -2.78
CA MET A 70 6.14 8.00 -2.22
C MET A 70 6.99 6.78 -2.62
N GLY A 71 8.00 6.94 -3.47
CA GLY A 71 8.82 5.84 -3.94
C GLY A 71 9.98 6.31 -4.80
N PHE A 72 10.76 5.38 -5.35
CA PHE A 72 11.83 5.74 -6.28
C PHE A 72 11.33 5.80 -7.71
N THR A 73 11.77 6.82 -8.44
CA THR A 73 11.62 6.88 -9.89
C THR A 73 12.59 5.93 -10.59
N GLY A 74 12.30 5.56 -11.84
CA GLY A 74 13.20 4.72 -12.63
C GLY A 74 14.63 5.28 -12.78
N GLU A 75 14.79 6.60 -12.85
CA GLU A 75 16.11 7.23 -12.93
C GLU A 75 16.86 7.20 -11.59
N GLU A 76 16.18 7.29 -10.45
CA GLU A 76 16.79 7.09 -9.13
C GLU A 76 17.24 5.64 -8.97
N VAL A 77 16.40 4.65 -9.31
CA VAL A 77 16.78 3.22 -9.26
C VAL A 77 17.98 2.94 -10.15
N LYS A 78 17.99 3.47 -11.38
CA LYS A 78 19.14 3.36 -12.30
C LYS A 78 20.40 4.01 -11.74
N THR A 79 20.28 5.14 -11.05
CA THR A 79 21.40 5.83 -10.42
C THR A 79 21.97 5.00 -9.27
N LEU A 80 21.11 4.38 -8.47
CA LEU A 80 21.53 3.46 -7.40
C LEU A 80 22.19 2.20 -7.97
N LEU A 81 21.62 1.60 -9.02
CA LEU A 81 22.17 0.41 -9.67
C LEU A 81 23.59 0.60 -10.21
N LYS A 82 23.91 1.78 -10.74
CA LYS A 82 25.27 2.11 -11.20
C LYS A 82 26.33 2.03 -10.10
N LYS A 83 25.93 2.04 -8.82
CA LYS A 83 26.86 1.90 -7.68
C LYS A 83 27.21 0.45 -7.37
N VAL A 84 26.41 -0.51 -7.84
CA VAL A 84 26.54 -1.94 -7.52
C VAL A 84 26.73 -2.83 -8.76
N THR A 85 26.71 -2.24 -9.96
CA THR A 85 26.92 -2.95 -11.24
C THR A 85 28.23 -2.51 -11.89
N PHE A 86 28.86 -3.40 -12.64
CA PHE A 86 30.20 -3.18 -13.21
C PHE A 86 30.17 -2.49 -14.57
N ASN A 87 29.08 -2.63 -15.32
CA ASN A 87 28.97 -2.08 -16.67
C ASN A 87 27.52 -1.75 -17.04
N GLN A 88 27.37 -0.93 -18.09
CA GLN A 88 26.06 -0.43 -18.53
C GLN A 88 25.10 -1.54 -19.00
N ASN A 89 25.63 -2.65 -19.55
CA ASN A 89 24.79 -3.74 -20.04
C ASN A 89 24.15 -4.49 -18.87
N GLU A 90 24.94 -4.77 -17.83
CA GLU A 90 24.45 -5.33 -16.57
C GLU A 90 23.44 -4.40 -15.90
N THR A 91 23.75 -3.10 -15.76
CA THR A 91 22.81 -2.11 -15.22
C THR A 91 21.47 -2.16 -15.96
N ARG A 92 21.49 -2.23 -17.31
CA ARG A 92 20.27 -2.28 -18.13
C ARG A 92 19.48 -3.57 -17.89
N ASN A 93 20.16 -4.71 -17.83
CA ASN A 93 19.52 -6.00 -17.61
C ASN A 93 18.89 -6.09 -16.22
N VAL A 94 19.62 -5.70 -15.18
CA VAL A 94 19.12 -5.66 -13.81
C VAL A 94 17.94 -4.70 -13.69
N LEU A 95 18.04 -3.50 -14.26
CA LEU A 95 16.94 -2.53 -14.24
C LEU A 95 15.67 -3.07 -14.91
N LYS A 96 15.79 -3.81 -16.02
CA LYS A 96 14.64 -4.46 -16.66
C LYS A 96 13.94 -5.45 -15.73
N ASN A 97 14.72 -6.22 -14.96
CA ASN A 97 14.20 -7.18 -14.00
C ASN A 97 13.56 -6.48 -12.79
N LEU A 98 14.22 -5.46 -12.21
CA LEU A 98 13.63 -4.64 -11.15
C LEU A 98 12.33 -3.97 -11.59
N LYS A 99 12.23 -3.55 -12.85
CA LYS A 99 10.98 -3.01 -13.39
C LYS A 99 9.84 -4.03 -13.36
N LYS A 100 10.12 -5.30 -13.69
CA LYS A 100 9.11 -6.38 -13.61
C LYS A 100 8.72 -6.69 -12.16
N TRP A 101 9.65 -6.54 -11.22
CA TRP A 101 9.48 -7.02 -9.85
C TRP A 101 9.00 -5.96 -8.87
N TYR A 102 9.40 -4.70 -8.99
CA TYR A 102 9.19 -3.70 -7.94
C TYR A 102 8.59 -2.37 -8.41
N ASP A 103 8.47 -2.13 -9.73
CA ASP A 103 7.84 -0.93 -10.31
C ASP A 103 6.31 -1.00 -10.31
N GLY A 104 5.67 0.10 -10.66
CA GLY A 104 4.25 0.13 -11.05
C GLY A 104 3.35 0.96 -10.15
N TYR A 105 3.87 1.49 -9.05
CA TYR A 105 3.10 2.29 -8.09
C TYR A 105 2.70 3.64 -8.69
N LEU A 106 1.40 3.94 -8.58
CA LEU A 106 0.75 5.18 -8.98
C LEU A 106 -0.29 5.54 -7.93
N PHE A 107 0.03 6.55 -7.11
CA PHE A 107 -0.78 6.98 -5.98
C PHE A 107 -1.60 8.26 -6.26
N ALA A 108 -1.41 8.87 -7.42
CA ALA A 108 -2.08 10.11 -7.80
C ALA A 108 -2.57 10.04 -9.25
N GLU A 109 -3.74 10.64 -9.49
CA GLU A 109 -4.23 10.88 -10.84
C GLU A 109 -3.47 12.04 -11.51
N GLY A 110 -3.50 12.09 -12.85
CA GLY A 110 -2.87 13.17 -13.61
C GLY A 110 -1.34 13.13 -13.62
N THR A 111 -0.76 11.96 -13.37
CA THR A 111 0.66 11.64 -13.60
C THR A 111 0.79 10.23 -14.15
N GLU A 112 1.84 10.00 -14.94
CA GLU A 112 2.15 8.70 -15.55
C GLU A 112 3.43 8.07 -14.96
N THR A 113 4.15 8.82 -14.11
CA THR A 113 5.40 8.34 -13.52
C THR A 113 5.10 7.17 -12.59
N ARG A 114 5.54 5.96 -12.96
CA ARG A 114 5.48 4.80 -12.07
C ARG A 114 6.66 4.83 -11.11
N LEU A 115 6.39 4.39 -9.88
CA LEU A 115 7.38 4.35 -8.81
C LEU A 115 7.70 2.92 -8.42
N TYR A 116 8.90 2.75 -7.91
CA TYR A 116 9.41 1.53 -7.32
C TYR A 116 9.26 1.58 -5.81
N ASN A 117 8.98 0.44 -5.20
CA ASN A 117 9.04 0.29 -3.74
C ASN A 117 10.51 0.46 -3.27
N PRO A 118 10.83 1.49 -2.46
CA PRO A 118 12.20 1.76 -2.02
C PRO A 118 12.81 0.64 -1.20
N ASP A 119 12.04 0.04 -0.29
CA ASP A 119 12.52 -1.02 0.60
C ASP A 119 12.98 -2.23 -0.21
N MET A 120 12.16 -2.66 -1.16
CA MET A 120 12.46 -3.79 -2.04
C MET A 120 13.65 -3.53 -2.96
N VAL A 121 13.77 -2.31 -3.48
CA VAL A 121 14.93 -1.92 -4.29
C VAL A 121 16.19 -1.93 -3.43
N LEU A 122 16.16 -1.34 -2.23
CA LEU A 122 17.33 -1.28 -1.34
C LEU A 122 17.74 -2.67 -0.85
N TYR A 123 16.78 -3.54 -0.51
CA TYR A 123 17.02 -4.94 -0.20
C TYR A 123 17.74 -5.64 -1.37
N PHE A 124 17.21 -5.53 -2.59
CA PHE A 124 17.84 -6.14 -3.77
C PHE A 124 19.26 -5.62 -3.98
N LEU A 125 19.45 -4.30 -3.92
CA LEU A 125 20.77 -3.69 -4.14
C LEU A 125 21.79 -4.15 -3.10
N LYS A 126 21.38 -4.27 -1.84
CA LYS A 126 22.22 -4.77 -0.74
C LYS A 126 22.66 -6.21 -1.00
N GLU A 127 21.72 -7.11 -1.32
CA GLU A 127 22.05 -8.52 -1.60
C GLU A 127 22.90 -8.67 -2.87
N PHE A 128 22.55 -7.93 -3.94
CA PHE A 128 23.30 -7.95 -5.20
C PHE A 128 24.74 -7.45 -5.00
N ALA A 129 24.94 -6.43 -4.16
CA ALA A 129 26.28 -5.90 -3.87
C ALA A 129 27.16 -6.91 -3.11
N TYR A 130 26.59 -7.76 -2.25
CA TYR A 130 27.35 -8.76 -1.49
C TYR A 130 27.69 -9.99 -2.30
N GLU A 131 26.70 -10.57 -2.99
CA GLU A 131 26.82 -11.89 -3.61
C GLU A 131 27.11 -11.82 -5.11
N ASN A 132 27.06 -10.62 -5.70
CA ASN A 132 27.16 -10.38 -7.14
C ASN A 132 26.24 -11.27 -7.99
N THR A 133 25.13 -11.69 -7.38
CA THR A 133 24.09 -12.53 -7.97
C THR A 133 22.75 -12.07 -7.44
N TYR A 134 21.67 -12.52 -8.08
CA TYR A 134 20.33 -12.10 -7.67
C TYR A 134 19.97 -12.77 -6.33
N PRO A 135 19.26 -12.06 -5.42
CA PRO A 135 18.79 -12.67 -4.19
C PRO A 135 17.87 -13.83 -4.52
N ARG A 136 18.03 -14.95 -3.80
CA ARG A 136 17.16 -16.13 -3.98
C ARG A 136 15.69 -15.80 -3.69
N ASN A 137 15.45 -14.99 -2.66
CA ASN A 137 14.13 -14.48 -2.32
C ASN A 137 14.02 -13.03 -2.79
N LEU A 138 13.02 -12.73 -3.62
CA LEU A 138 12.76 -11.38 -4.12
C LEU A 138 12.10 -10.46 -3.08
N ILE A 139 11.85 -10.98 -1.88
CA ILE A 139 11.13 -10.29 -0.82
C ILE A 139 11.98 -10.35 0.45
N ASP A 140 12.14 -9.21 1.12
CA ASP A 140 12.73 -9.18 2.44
C ASP A 140 11.81 -9.92 3.42
N THR A 141 12.37 -10.81 4.24
CA THR A 141 11.62 -11.54 5.27
C THR A 141 10.95 -10.60 6.28
N ASN A 142 11.40 -9.34 6.40
CA ASN A 142 10.77 -8.31 7.24
C ASN A 142 9.40 -7.86 6.72
N ILE A 143 9.13 -8.01 5.42
CA ILE A 143 7.81 -7.74 4.81
C ILE A 143 6.78 -8.79 5.24
N ALA A 144 7.21 -9.96 5.73
CA ALA A 144 6.29 -10.98 6.20
C ALA A 144 5.42 -10.54 7.41
N SER A 145 5.89 -9.56 8.18
CA SER A 145 5.08 -8.97 9.25
C SER A 145 3.83 -8.24 8.73
N ASP A 146 3.81 -7.86 7.45
CA ASP A 146 2.65 -7.24 6.81
C ASP A 146 1.54 -8.25 6.51
N TYR A 147 1.81 -9.55 6.32
CA TYR A 147 0.75 -10.57 6.12
C TYR A 147 -0.25 -10.60 7.27
N GLY A 148 0.25 -10.59 8.51
CA GLY A 148 -0.60 -10.56 9.70
C GLY A 148 -1.40 -9.26 9.82
N LYS A 149 -0.91 -8.16 9.25
CA LYS A 149 -1.66 -6.89 9.18
C LYS A 149 -2.76 -7.00 8.14
N VAL A 150 -2.46 -7.44 6.93
CA VAL A 150 -3.43 -7.58 5.83
C VAL A 150 -4.57 -8.53 6.23
N ARG A 151 -4.26 -9.66 6.90
CA ARG A 151 -5.28 -10.60 7.39
C ARG A 151 -6.28 -9.98 8.36
N ARG A 152 -5.85 -9.02 9.18
CA ARG A 152 -6.75 -8.30 10.09
C ARG A 152 -7.66 -7.34 9.34
N LEU A 153 -7.27 -6.86 8.16
CA LEU A 153 -8.07 -5.93 7.36
C LEU A 153 -9.33 -6.56 6.80
N PHE A 154 -9.27 -7.85 6.45
CA PHE A 154 -10.45 -8.58 5.98
C PHE A 154 -11.55 -8.65 7.03
N ARG A 155 -11.16 -8.60 8.29
CA ARG A 155 -12.09 -8.60 9.43
C ARG A 155 -12.75 -7.25 9.68
N LEU A 156 -12.45 -6.22 8.87
CA LEU A 156 -13.04 -4.89 9.00
C LEU A 156 -14.36 -4.79 8.27
N GLY A 157 -15.39 -4.37 9.00
CA GLY A 157 -16.75 -4.36 8.47
C GLY A 157 -17.23 -5.77 8.15
N GLU A 158 -17.74 -5.97 6.94
CA GLU A 158 -18.31 -7.24 6.51
C GLU A 158 -17.26 -8.14 5.86
N ILE A 159 -16.89 -9.21 6.58
CA ILE A 159 -15.87 -10.19 6.15
C ILE A 159 -16.21 -10.78 4.78
N ASP A 160 -17.43 -11.29 4.61
CA ASP A 160 -17.83 -11.99 3.39
C ASP A 160 -17.73 -11.08 2.16
N ARG A 161 -18.13 -9.82 2.31
CA ARG A 161 -18.00 -8.80 1.26
C ARG A 161 -16.54 -8.56 0.90
N ASN A 162 -15.65 -8.43 1.89
CA ASN A 162 -14.23 -8.19 1.63
C ASN A 162 -13.59 -9.36 0.88
N TYR A 163 -13.99 -10.61 1.17
CA TYR A 163 -13.54 -11.77 0.40
C TYR A 163 -14.01 -11.75 -1.05
N VAL A 164 -15.27 -11.36 -1.32
CA VAL A 164 -15.78 -11.21 -2.69
C VAL A 164 -14.96 -10.17 -3.48
N VAL A 165 -14.53 -9.08 -2.84
CA VAL A 165 -13.64 -8.09 -3.47
C VAL A 165 -12.29 -8.70 -3.85
N LEU A 166 -11.76 -9.63 -3.05
CA LEU A 166 -10.50 -10.29 -3.38
C LEU A 166 -10.65 -11.30 -4.51
N GLU A 167 -11.72 -12.09 -4.48
CA GLU A 167 -12.06 -13.02 -5.57
C GLU A 167 -12.18 -12.25 -6.88
N GLU A 168 -12.91 -11.12 -6.89
CA GLU A 168 -13.01 -10.22 -8.04
C GLU A 168 -11.63 -9.73 -8.50
N LEU A 169 -10.74 -9.33 -7.57
CA LEU A 169 -9.38 -8.87 -7.91
C LEU A 169 -8.52 -9.98 -8.50
N ILE A 170 -8.64 -11.22 -8.02
CA ILE A 170 -7.90 -12.38 -8.50
C ILE A 170 -8.37 -12.78 -9.89
N GLU A 171 -9.70 -12.82 -10.10
CA GLU A 171 -10.31 -13.26 -11.36
C GLU A 171 -10.18 -12.21 -12.47
N SER A 172 -10.50 -10.95 -12.17
CA SER A 172 -10.54 -9.88 -13.18
C SER A 172 -9.23 -9.10 -13.29
N GLY A 173 -8.38 -9.13 -12.25
CA GLY A 173 -7.14 -8.34 -12.16
C GLY A 173 -7.34 -6.86 -11.85
N VAL A 174 -8.57 -6.32 -11.90
CA VAL A 174 -8.88 -4.91 -11.69
C VAL A 174 -10.20 -4.72 -10.94
N LEU A 175 -10.16 -3.96 -9.85
CA LEU A 175 -11.31 -3.56 -9.06
C LEU A 175 -11.78 -2.16 -9.44
N SER A 176 -13.08 -1.98 -9.63
CA SER A 176 -13.66 -0.64 -9.79
C SER A 176 -14.06 -0.05 -8.44
N GLY A 177 -13.50 1.10 -8.07
CA GLY A 177 -13.65 1.74 -6.76
C GLY A 177 -13.83 3.25 -6.82
N LEU A 178 -14.47 3.84 -5.82
CA LEU A 178 -14.19 5.23 -5.43
C LEU A 178 -13.04 5.23 -4.43
N LEU A 179 -12.16 6.22 -4.54
CA LEU A 179 -11.08 6.39 -3.58
C LEU A 179 -11.59 7.16 -2.36
N THR A 180 -11.62 6.51 -1.21
CA THR A 180 -11.85 7.15 0.08
C THR A 180 -10.64 8.01 0.42
N GLU A 181 -10.80 9.32 0.37
CA GLU A 181 -9.72 10.25 0.72
C GLU A 181 -9.38 10.22 2.21
N GLN A 182 -10.39 9.97 3.06
CA GLN A 182 -10.22 9.92 4.51
C GLN A 182 -11.23 8.95 5.16
N PHE A 183 -10.76 8.04 6.01
CA PHE A 183 -11.61 7.07 6.71
C PHE A 183 -12.27 7.68 7.95
N SER A 184 -13.54 7.38 8.19
CA SER A 184 -14.27 7.81 9.39
C SER A 184 -14.82 6.61 10.15
N PHE A 185 -14.70 6.63 11.48
CA PHE A 185 -15.28 5.60 12.35
C PHE A 185 -16.78 5.81 12.59
N GLU A 186 -17.33 6.97 12.23
CA GLU A 186 -18.76 7.26 12.39
C GLU A 186 -19.62 6.67 11.26
N LYS A 187 -18.98 6.23 10.17
CA LYS A 187 -19.67 5.65 9.01
C LYS A 187 -19.40 4.14 8.93
N PRO A 188 -20.36 3.34 8.44
CA PRO A 188 -20.11 1.93 8.14
C PRO A 188 -18.98 1.78 7.12
N PHE A 189 -18.08 0.83 7.37
CA PHE A 189 -16.96 0.52 6.47
C PHE A 189 -17.48 -0.12 5.18
N SER A 190 -17.31 0.55 4.05
CA SER A 190 -17.87 0.18 2.74
C SER A 190 -16.92 -0.67 1.88
N LYS A 191 -17.39 -1.13 0.71
CA LYS A 191 -16.54 -1.79 -0.32
C LYS A 191 -15.46 -0.83 -0.81
N ASP A 192 -15.81 0.42 -1.09
CA ASP A 192 -14.88 1.44 -1.59
C ASP A 192 -13.82 1.77 -0.51
N ASP A 193 -14.18 1.76 0.77
CA ASP A 193 -13.22 1.89 1.88
C ASP A 193 -12.22 0.74 1.91
N PHE A 194 -12.70 -0.49 1.72
CA PHE A 194 -11.83 -1.66 1.68
C PHE A 194 -10.85 -1.59 0.51
N ILE A 195 -11.32 -1.27 -0.70
CA ILE A 195 -10.47 -1.07 -1.89
C ILE A 195 -9.43 0.03 -1.64
N SER A 196 -9.86 1.15 -1.07
CA SER A 196 -8.99 2.28 -0.74
C SER A 196 -7.92 1.91 0.27
N LEU A 197 -8.26 1.05 1.25
CA LEU A 197 -7.29 0.57 2.22
C LEU A 197 -6.23 -0.33 1.57
N LEU A 198 -6.63 -1.21 0.64
CA LEU A 198 -5.68 -2.00 -0.15
C LEU A 198 -4.74 -1.08 -0.95
N PHE A 199 -5.27 0.02 -1.49
CA PHE A 199 -4.50 1.02 -2.23
C PHE A 199 -3.48 1.75 -1.36
N TYR A 200 -3.89 2.28 -0.20
CA TYR A 200 -2.98 3.00 0.71
C TYR A 200 -1.88 2.14 1.29
N LEU A 201 -2.12 0.83 1.42
CA LEU A 201 -1.12 -0.15 1.84
C LEU A 201 -0.18 -0.58 0.71
N GLY A 202 -0.38 -0.10 -0.53
CA GLY A 202 0.43 -0.45 -1.68
C GLY A 202 0.20 -1.87 -2.19
N LEU A 203 -0.97 -2.46 -1.93
CA LEU A 203 -1.37 -3.79 -2.41
C LEU A 203 -1.91 -3.72 -3.83
N VAL A 204 -2.68 -2.66 -4.10
CA VAL A 204 -3.20 -2.30 -5.41
C VAL A 204 -2.80 -0.87 -5.73
N THR A 205 -2.85 -0.53 -7.02
CA THR A 205 -2.52 0.81 -7.50
C THR A 205 -3.53 1.24 -8.55
N ILE A 206 -3.60 2.55 -8.81
CA ILE A 206 -4.38 3.07 -9.93
C ILE A 206 -3.81 2.50 -11.25
N LYS A 207 -4.66 1.75 -11.96
CA LYS A 207 -4.40 1.20 -13.31
C LYS A 207 -5.15 2.00 -14.36
N GLU A 208 -6.39 2.37 -14.06
CA GLU A 208 -7.32 2.99 -15.01
C GLU A 208 -8.06 4.15 -14.34
N VAL A 209 -8.35 5.19 -15.12
CA VAL A 209 -9.16 6.33 -14.68
C VAL A 209 -10.42 6.34 -15.53
N GLY A 210 -11.55 5.99 -14.91
CA GLY A 210 -12.87 6.07 -15.52
C GLY A 210 -13.53 7.43 -15.30
N LEU A 211 -14.73 7.61 -15.86
CA LEU A 211 -15.49 8.87 -15.75
C LEU A 211 -15.88 9.24 -14.31
N SER A 212 -16.17 8.23 -13.48
CA SER A 212 -16.64 8.43 -12.11
C SER A 212 -15.98 7.50 -11.09
N ARG A 213 -15.17 6.54 -11.53
CA ARG A 213 -14.54 5.52 -10.69
C ARG A 213 -13.14 5.22 -11.21
N LEU A 214 -12.29 4.75 -10.30
CA LEU A 214 -10.93 4.32 -10.60
C LEU A 214 -10.87 2.81 -10.72
N GLY A 215 -9.99 2.33 -11.60
CA GLY A 215 -9.60 0.93 -11.69
C GLY A 215 -8.34 0.68 -10.87
N PHE A 216 -8.41 -0.22 -9.91
CA PHE A 216 -7.31 -0.60 -9.02
C PHE A 216 -6.86 -2.03 -9.30
N GLY A 217 -5.57 -2.26 -9.52
CA GLY A 217 -5.06 -3.61 -9.78
C GLY A 217 -3.68 -3.85 -9.21
N PHE A 218 -3.22 -5.10 -9.30
CA PHE A 218 -1.87 -5.48 -8.86
C PHE A 218 -0.79 -4.78 -9.68
N LEU A 219 0.32 -4.47 -9.01
CA LEU A 219 1.38 -3.65 -9.58
C LEU A 219 2.35 -4.48 -10.43
N ASN A 220 3.06 -5.37 -9.76
CA ASN A 220 4.22 -6.10 -10.24
C ASN A 220 4.16 -7.57 -9.79
N TYR A 221 5.09 -8.35 -10.32
CA TYR A 221 5.15 -9.80 -10.07
C TYR A 221 5.25 -10.14 -8.59
N VAL A 222 6.02 -9.37 -7.83
CA VAL A 222 6.31 -9.69 -6.43
C VAL A 222 5.09 -9.43 -5.55
N ILE A 223 4.43 -8.30 -5.71
CA ILE A 223 3.17 -7.99 -5.01
C ILE A 223 2.08 -8.98 -5.44
N LYS A 224 1.95 -9.28 -6.73
CA LYS A 224 0.97 -10.26 -7.23
C LYS A 224 1.20 -11.63 -6.60
N GLY A 225 2.42 -12.16 -6.64
CA GLY A 225 2.75 -13.46 -6.06
C GLY A 225 2.56 -13.49 -4.55
N LEU A 226 3.05 -12.47 -3.85
CA LEU A 226 2.96 -12.36 -2.40
C LEU A 226 1.51 -12.38 -1.91
N TYR A 227 0.61 -11.64 -2.56
CA TYR A 227 -0.77 -11.55 -2.12
C TYR A 227 -1.64 -12.68 -2.65
N LEU A 228 -1.30 -13.27 -3.79
CA LEU A 228 -2.05 -14.40 -4.31
C LEU A 228 -1.89 -15.64 -3.43
N GLU A 229 -0.66 -15.97 -2.99
CA GLU A 229 -0.44 -17.03 -2.00
C GLU A 229 -1.23 -16.75 -0.71
N PHE A 230 -1.20 -15.51 -0.23
CA PHE A 230 -1.90 -15.12 0.97
C PHE A 230 -3.44 -15.12 0.84
N PHE A 231 -3.99 -14.69 -0.29
CA PHE A 231 -5.43 -14.71 -0.54
C PHE A 231 -5.92 -16.15 -0.71
N MET A 232 -5.14 -17.01 -1.36
CA MET A 232 -5.42 -18.44 -1.42
C MET A 232 -5.45 -19.08 -0.05
N ASP A 233 -4.43 -18.85 0.79
CA ASP A 233 -4.42 -19.34 2.17
C ASP A 233 -5.66 -18.87 2.94
N SER A 234 -6.02 -17.59 2.77
CA SER A 234 -7.17 -16.99 3.45
C SER A 234 -8.53 -17.52 2.95
N LEU A 235 -8.63 -17.91 1.68
CA LEU A 235 -9.83 -18.52 1.09
C LEU A 235 -9.93 -20.01 1.46
N ASN A 236 -8.81 -20.73 1.47
CA ASN A 236 -8.72 -22.14 1.86
C ASN A 236 -9.12 -22.32 3.34
N GLU A 237 -8.65 -21.45 4.23
CA GLU A 237 -9.05 -21.45 5.65
C GLU A 237 -10.55 -21.21 5.84
N ARG A 238 -11.18 -20.42 4.97
CA ARG A 238 -12.64 -20.14 5.02
C ARG A 238 -13.47 -21.31 4.52
N ASN A 239 -12.99 -22.02 3.49
CA ASN A 239 -13.77 -22.99 2.75
C ASN A 239 -13.59 -24.46 3.19
N GLN A 240 -12.59 -24.81 4.02
CA GLN A 240 -12.18 -26.21 4.27
C GLN A 240 -12.06 -27.05 2.97
N LEU A 241 -11.71 -26.41 1.86
CA LEU A 241 -11.64 -27.03 0.54
C LEU A 241 -10.21 -26.90 0.02
N ASP A 242 -9.61 -28.04 -0.30
CA ASP A 242 -8.33 -28.17 -1.00
C ASP A 242 -8.46 -27.57 -2.40
N PHE A 243 -8.14 -26.29 -2.55
CA PHE A 243 -7.76 -25.77 -3.85
C PHE A 243 -6.28 -26.12 -4.07
N GLU A 244 -5.99 -27.01 -5.02
CA GLU A 244 -4.60 -27.31 -5.41
C GLU A 244 -3.95 -26.03 -5.95
N VAL A 245 -3.02 -25.49 -5.16
CA VAL A 245 -2.25 -24.26 -5.40
C VAL A 245 -1.55 -24.27 -6.78
N ASP A 246 -1.34 -25.45 -7.35
CA ASP A 246 -0.66 -25.67 -8.62
C ASP A 246 -1.50 -25.27 -9.85
N GLU A 247 -2.83 -25.46 -9.84
CA GLU A 247 -3.69 -25.16 -11.00
C GLU A 247 -3.79 -23.65 -11.32
N VAL A 248 -3.56 -22.80 -10.30
CA VAL A 248 -3.61 -21.34 -10.46
C VAL A 248 -2.22 -20.78 -10.73
N ARG A 249 -1.14 -21.41 -10.24
CA ARG A 249 0.23 -21.06 -10.63
C ARG A 249 0.43 -21.15 -12.14
N ASP A 250 -0.12 -22.17 -12.79
CA ASP A 250 -0.06 -22.34 -14.24
C ASP A 250 -0.83 -21.27 -15.03
N LYS A 251 -1.89 -20.67 -14.44
CA LYS A 251 -2.60 -19.53 -15.04
C LYS A 251 -1.85 -18.21 -14.89
N LEU A 252 -0.84 -18.13 -14.02
CA LEU A 252 -0.08 -16.91 -13.74
C LEU A 252 1.18 -16.75 -14.59
N GLU A 253 1.63 -17.83 -15.23
CA GLU A 253 2.78 -17.81 -16.15
C GLU A 253 2.43 -17.35 -17.57
N ASN A 254 1.13 -17.23 -17.88
CA ASN A 254 0.61 -16.74 -19.17
C ASN A 254 0.21 -15.26 -19.13
#